data_AF-A0A964UHD3-F1
#
_entry.id   AF-A0A964UHD3-F1
#
_cell.length_a   1.000
_cell.length_b   1.000
_cell.length_c   1.000
_cell.angle_alpha   90.00
_cell.angle_beta   90.00
_cell.angle_gamma   90.00
#
_symmetry.space_group_name_H-M   'P 1'
#
loop_
_entity.id
_entity.type
_entity.pdbx_description
1 polymer ?
#
loop_
_entity_poly.entity_id
_entity_poly.type
_entity_poly.pdbx_seq_one_letter_code
_entity_poly.pdbx_strand_id
1 'polypeptide(L)' 'MAEQKTESKKRKTSVAEFVGQVRTETSKVVWPTREETVRTAIFVFLMTLLLSLFFLGIDSAFNAVVNFLLTLA' A
#
# COMPACT_ATOMS: atom_id res chain seq x y z
N MET A 1 -13.53 -60.82 4.52
CA MET A 1 -12.15 -60.33 4.30
C MET A 1 -12.28 -59.12 3.38
N ALA A 2 -12.88 -58.00 3.82
CA ALA A 2 -12.37 -57.06 4.81
C ALA A 2 -10.93 -56.65 4.49
N GLU A 3 -10.79 -55.61 3.66
CA GLU A 3 -9.81 -54.56 3.88
C GLU A 3 -10.30 -53.30 3.13
N GLN A 4 -11.02 -52.44 3.87
CA GLN A 4 -11.06 -51.02 3.54
C GLN A 4 -9.62 -50.50 3.61
N LYS A 5 -9.15 -49.81 2.58
CA LYS A 5 -8.13 -48.76 2.77
C LYS A 5 -8.62 -47.45 2.19
N THR A 6 -9.51 -46.86 2.95
CA THR A 6 -9.67 -45.43 3.13
C THR A 6 -8.28 -44.78 3.21
N GLU A 7 -7.93 -43.93 2.25
CA GLU A 7 -7.24 -42.70 2.59
C GLU A 7 -7.63 -41.62 1.59
N SER A 8 -8.58 -40.81 2.06
CA SER A 8 -8.84 -39.46 1.60
C SER A 8 -7.52 -38.73 1.33
N LYS A 9 -7.06 -38.73 0.08
CA LYS A 9 -6.01 -37.82 -0.36
C LYS A 9 -6.63 -36.43 -0.34
N LYS A 10 -6.54 -35.80 0.84
CA LYS A 10 -6.92 -34.43 1.17
C LYS A 10 -6.93 -33.58 -0.09
N ARG A 11 -8.13 -33.15 -0.50
CA ARG A 11 -8.32 -32.14 -1.56
C ARG A 11 -7.67 -30.84 -1.10
N LYS A 12 -6.35 -30.76 -1.22
CA LYS A 12 -5.64 -29.50 -1.31
C LYS A 12 -5.76 -29.13 -2.78
N THR A 13 -6.37 -27.99 -3.07
CA THR A 13 -6.32 -27.39 -4.41
C THR A 13 -4.92 -27.59 -4.96
N SER A 14 -4.80 -28.31 -6.08
CA SER A 14 -3.47 -28.50 -6.66
C SER A 14 -2.94 -27.12 -7.05
N VAL A 15 -1.63 -26.90 -6.99
CA VAL A 15 -1.04 -25.60 -7.39
C VAL A 15 -1.49 -25.21 -8.80
N ALA A 16 -1.71 -26.18 -9.69
CA ALA A 16 -2.24 -25.95 -11.03
C ALA A 16 -3.70 -25.45 -11.05
N GLU A 17 -4.56 -25.98 -10.16
CA GLU A 17 -5.95 -25.55 -10.00
C GLU A 17 -6.01 -24.13 -9.40
N PHE A 18 -5.15 -23.83 -8.44
CA PHE A 18 -5.03 -22.50 -7.83
C PHE A 18 -4.61 -21.43 -8.84
N VAL A 19 -3.63 -21.72 -9.73
CA VAL A 19 -3.24 -20.78 -10.80
C VAL A 19 -4.41 -20.51 -11.76
N GLY A 20 -5.21 -21.54 -12.08
CA GLY A 20 -6.42 -21.39 -12.88
C GLY A 20 -7.48 -20.50 -12.21
N GLN A 21 -7.67 -20.65 -10.90
CA GLN A 21 -8.56 -19.80 -10.10
C GLN A 21 -8.04 -18.35 -10.05
N VAL A 22 -6.74 -18.13 -9.79
CA VAL A 22 -6.13 -16.79 -9.76
C VAL A 22 -6.27 -16.07 -11.10
N ARG A 23 -6.07 -16.76 -12.23
CA ARG A 23 -6.29 -16.15 -13.56
C ARG A 23 -7.75 -15.71 -13.74
N THR A 24 -8.70 -16.55 -13.32
CA THR A 24 -10.14 -16.24 -13.37
C THR A 24 -10.48 -15.02 -12.52
N GLU A 25 -9.94 -14.92 -11.30
CA GLU A 25 -10.20 -13.78 -10.41
C GLU A 25 -9.46 -12.50 -10.85
N THR A 26 -8.23 -12.62 -11.35
CA THR A 26 -7.45 -11.48 -11.88
C THR A 26 -8.13 -10.84 -13.08
N SER A 27 -8.86 -11.63 -13.87
CA SER A 27 -9.63 -11.11 -15.02
C SER A 27 -10.78 -10.19 -14.60
N LYS A 28 -11.23 -10.25 -13.33
CA LYS A 28 -12.26 -9.35 -12.77
C LYS A 28 -11.66 -8.04 -12.25
N VAL A 29 -10.33 -7.93 -12.16
CA VAL A 29 -9.64 -6.73 -11.68
C VAL A 29 -9.65 -5.67 -12.78
N VAL A 30 -10.44 -4.64 -12.57
CA VAL A 30 -10.42 -3.44 -13.42
C VAL A 30 -9.33 -2.51 -12.91
N TRP A 31 -8.23 -2.43 -13.64
CA TRP A 31 -7.18 -1.47 -13.32
C TRP A 31 -7.60 -0.06 -13.75
N PRO A 32 -7.28 0.95 -12.93
CA PRO A 32 -7.58 2.34 -13.26
C PRO A 32 -6.85 2.74 -14.53
N THR A 33 -7.50 3.62 -15.29
CA THR A 33 -6.89 4.26 -16.45
C THR A 33 -5.72 5.15 -16.02
N ARG A 34 -4.82 5.45 -16.97
CA ARG A 34 -3.69 6.36 -16.71
C ARG A 34 -4.17 7.74 -16.26
N GLU A 35 -5.32 8.19 -16.77
CA GLU A 35 -5.92 9.47 -16.39
C GLU A 35 -6.42 9.49 -14.95
N GLU A 36 -7.12 8.44 -14.50
CA GLU A 36 -7.58 8.30 -13.12
C GLU A 36 -6.41 8.23 -12.14
N THR A 37 -5.35 7.50 -12.53
CA THR A 37 -4.12 7.38 -11.75
C THR A 37 -3.43 8.73 -11.58
N VAL A 38 -3.25 9.46 -12.69
CA VAL A 38 -2.62 10.79 -12.67
C VAL A 38 -3.46 11.79 -11.89
N ARG A 39 -4.79 11.76 -12.06
CA ARG A 39 -5.69 12.65 -11.31
C ARG A 39 -5.56 12.41 -9.81
N THR A 40 -5.59 11.16 -9.37
CA THR A 40 -5.42 10.80 -7.95
C THR A 40 -4.03 11.20 -7.44
N ALA A 41 -2.99 11.00 -8.25
CA ALA A 41 -1.63 11.42 -7.90
C ALA A 41 -1.52 12.94 -7.71
N ILE A 42 -2.17 13.75 -8.56
CA ILE A 42 -2.20 15.21 -8.42
C ILE A 42 -2.85 15.62 -7.10
N PHE A 43 -3.97 15.01 -6.71
CA PHE A 43 -4.61 15.30 -5.43
C PHE A 43 -3.70 15.00 -4.24
N VAL A 44 -3.05 13.83 -4.23
CA VAL A 44 -2.10 13.45 -3.16
C VAL A 44 -0.89 14.38 -3.15
N PHE A 45 -0.37 14.74 -4.33
CA PHE A 45 0.76 15.64 -4.48
C PHE A 45 0.45 17.02 -3.88
N LEU A 46 -0.70 17.60 -4.22
CA LEU A 46 -1.13 18.90 -3.68
C LEU A 46 -1.27 18.85 -2.15
N MET A 47 -1.91 17.81 -1.61
CA MET A 47 -2.05 17.65 -0.16
C MET A 47 -0.68 17.56 0.52
N THR A 48 0.21 16.73 -0.02
CA THR A 48 1.55 16.53 0.53
C THR A 48 2.40 17.80 0.43
N LEU A 49 2.25 18.57 -0.66
CA LEU A 49 2.93 19.85 -0.86
C LEU A 49 2.48 20.91 0.15
N LEU A 50 1.20 20.97 0.48
CA LEU A 50 0.70 21.86 1.55
C LEU A 50 1.28 21.47 2.90
N LEU A 51 1.28 20.18 3.22
CA LEU A 51 1.86 19.67 4.47
C LEU A 51 3.37 19.93 4.55
N SER A 52 4.11 19.72 3.46
CA SER A 52 5.55 19.95 3.44
C SER A 52 5.91 21.42 3.68
N LEU A 53 5.15 22.34 3.09
CA LEU A 53 5.35 23.77 3.28
C LEU A 53 5.02 24.20 4.73
N PHE A 54 3.97 23.63 5.32
CA PHE A 54 3.63 23.85 6.72
C PHE A 54 4.73 23.37 7.67
N PHE A 55 5.23 22.15 7.47
CA PHE A 55 6.32 21.61 8.29
C PHE A 55 7.59 22.45 8.15
N LEU A 56 7.97 22.81 6.93
CA LEU A 56 9.12 23.69 6.68
C LEU A 56 9.04 25.00 7.47
N GLY A 57 7.84 25.60 7.54
CA GLY A 57 7.60 26.81 8.33
C GLY A 57 7.80 26.57 9.83
N ILE A 58 7.24 25.49 10.36
CA ILE A 58 7.40 25.10 11.77
C ILE A 58 8.87 24.81 12.09
N ASP A 59 9.55 24.02 11.27
CA ASP A 59 10.95 23.65 11.47
C ASP A 59 11.84 24.90 11.51
N SER A 60 11.58 25.85 10.60
CA SER A 60 12.30 27.12 10.56
C SER A 60 12.05 27.97 11.82
N ALA A 61 10.81 28.04 12.28
CA ALA A 61 10.45 28.75 13.50
C ALA A 61 11.07 28.11 14.75
N PHE A 62 10.99 26.78 14.87
CA PHE A 62 11.62 26.02 15.95
C PHE A 62 13.13 26.23 15.95
N ASN A 63 13.78 26.17 14.79
CA ASN A 63 15.21 26.42 14.66
C ASN A 63 15.59 27.83 15.14
N ALA A 64 14.81 28.85 14.76
CA ALA A 64 15.02 30.22 15.25
C ALA A 64 14.91 30.33 16.78
N VAL A 65 13.90 29.69 17.38
CA VAL A 65 13.70 29.66 18.84
C VAL A 65 14.85 28.94 19.54
N VAL A 66 15.26 27.77 19.03
CA VAL A 66 16.36 27.00 19.61
C VAL A 66 17.68 27.79 19.55
N ASN A 67 18.00 28.41 18.41
CA ASN A 67 19.20 29.24 18.29
C ASN A 67 19.17 30.45 19.23
N PHE A 68 17.98 31.06 19.40
CA PHE A 68 17.82 32.15 20.36
C PHE A 68 18.11 31.70 21.79
N LEU A 69 17.60 30.53 22.19
CA LEU A 69 17.86 29.97 23.52
C LEU A 69 19.34 29.59 23.71
N LEU A 70 19.98 29.00 22.70
CA LEU A 70 21.40 28.67 22.73
C LEU A 70 22.31 29.91 22.77
N THR A 71 21.85 31.04 22.22
CA THR A 71 22.58 32.32 22.31
C THR A 71 22.45 32.96 23.69
N LEU A 72 21.37 32.66 24.41
CA LEU A 72 21.08 33.22 25.73
C LEU A 72 21.71 32.41 26.89
N ALA A 73 21.95 31.11 26.67
CA ALA A 73 22.65 30.21 27.59
C ALA A 73 24.17 30.36 27.50
#